data_AF-G0ENU5-F1
#
_entry.id   AF-G0ENU5-F1
#
_cell.length_a   1.000
_cell.length_b   1.000
_cell.length_c   1.000
_cell.angle_alpha   90.00
_cell.angle_beta   90.00
_cell.angle_gamma   90.00
#
_symmetry.space_group_name_H-M   'P 1'
#
loop_
_entity.id
_entity.type
_entity.pdbx_description
1 polymer ?
#
loop_
_entity_poly.entity_id
_entity_poly.type
_entity_poly.pdbx_seq_one_letter_code
_entity_poly.pdbx_strand_id
1 'polypeptide(L)'
;MDNTIFTKNIELLNKNKYNFRAVKKLIEYNAANNKYQLKQAKNDLFAVMYNNKPLTSLYNPMEEAKRLISQFITNNNEHIGIFLSIASFFHIEYFLSLNENNKAIIIEKDIEIVKLILENLKPSNENILKNTILILNEDLENILAFFNFYMNDNDSKKIVYIRHIRASNIDDETREYYDNVNISLANSIKEKLMSLTSNYYFAPIWARNTLYNMHFNEGYSIKTFYNILKRETPVLLVSAGASADDYIENIKELSNTHFVIVLSHAFNSLIKNNIKPDAVVSTDGGFYSSIHLKELLKKENENINIFTTHTAYPFPLTHIENKRIFYFSHDESFEKILYPINDDDNNNIYFYMEGSVIMPALRIAYMLNPKYILLAGCDFCHIDDKTHSKYSNASAHDYINSSKLKTFESAKYKRLNDNQKIKCYDNVYRNTSSSLLSYKNHFESLIGEISETTDIFTLTVQSASIKNVKIYNSNNLDNNKNIEIKNYLKENIDKEKLVKEIDNFINNINKENINKEDFNNNMKNIADIISPWHVEKFEKSVISYEELKSYMNKWYNDIKLLIY
;
A
#
# COMPACT_ATOMS: atom_id res chain seq x y z
N MET A 1 35.78 -21.34 25.57
CA MET A 1 34.64 -21.34 24.64
C MET A 1 34.14 -22.77 24.53
N ASP A 2 32.89 -23.01 24.90
CA ASP A 2 32.28 -24.35 24.81
C ASP A 2 31.64 -24.50 23.42
N ASN A 3 32.42 -25.04 22.47
CA ASN A 3 32.02 -25.22 21.08
C ASN A 3 30.71 -26.05 20.95
N THR A 4 30.38 -26.81 21.99
CA THR A 4 29.17 -27.63 22.10
C THR A 4 27.90 -26.80 22.26
N ILE A 5 27.92 -25.72 23.07
CA ILE A 5 26.76 -24.83 23.29
C ILE A 5 26.44 -24.07 22.01
N PHE A 6 27.47 -23.47 21.39
CA PHE A 6 27.31 -22.72 20.16
C PHE A 6 26.72 -23.57 19.04
N THR A 7 27.29 -24.77 18.81
CA THR A 7 26.79 -25.71 17.80
C THR A 7 25.32 -26.06 18.03
N LYS A 8 24.95 -26.38 19.27
CA LYS A 8 23.54 -26.67 19.63
C LYS A 8 22.62 -25.48 19.35
N ASN A 9 23.02 -24.27 19.74
CA ASN A 9 22.21 -23.07 19.53
C ASN A 9 22.06 -22.72 18.03
N ILE A 10 23.12 -22.92 17.24
CA ILE A 10 23.08 -22.78 15.79
C ILE A 10 22.13 -23.80 15.15
N GLU A 11 22.18 -25.07 15.57
CA GLU A 11 21.24 -26.10 15.10
C GLU A 11 19.78 -25.72 15.39
N LEU A 12 19.50 -25.16 16.57
CA LEU A 12 18.16 -24.69 16.93
C LEU A 12 17.70 -23.51 16.08
N LEU A 13 18.57 -22.51 15.85
CA LEU A 13 18.26 -21.39 14.97
C LEU A 13 18.03 -21.84 13.52
N ASN A 14 18.80 -22.81 13.03
CA ASN A 14 18.72 -23.30 11.67
C ASN A 14 17.44 -24.10 11.37
N LYS A 15 16.68 -24.50 12.40
CA LYS A 15 15.31 -25.05 12.23
C LYS A 15 14.34 -24.03 11.67
N ASN A 16 14.63 -22.73 11.81
CA ASN A 16 13.87 -21.67 11.18
C ASN A 16 14.47 -21.31 9.82
N LYS A 17 13.71 -21.55 8.73
CA LYS A 17 14.18 -21.39 7.34
C LYS A 17 14.71 -19.99 7.00
N TYR A 18 14.33 -18.96 7.77
CA TYR A 18 14.75 -17.58 7.54
C TYR A 18 16.16 -17.26 8.09
N ASN A 19 16.75 -18.15 8.90
CA ASN A 19 18.05 -17.91 9.55
C ASN A 19 19.27 -18.30 8.72
N PHE A 20 19.10 -18.88 7.52
CA PHE A 20 20.23 -19.41 6.73
C PHE A 20 21.37 -18.39 6.54
N ARG A 21 21.05 -17.14 6.15
CA ARG A 21 22.04 -16.08 5.95
C ARG A 21 22.75 -15.70 7.26
N ALA A 22 22.01 -15.52 8.35
CA ALA A 22 22.57 -15.15 9.65
C ALA A 22 23.45 -16.27 10.24
N VAL A 23 23.00 -17.52 10.16
CA VAL A 23 23.78 -18.69 10.59
C VAL A 23 25.09 -18.78 9.84
N LYS A 24 25.08 -18.59 8.51
CA LYS A 24 26.30 -18.55 7.70
C LYS A 24 27.26 -17.47 8.19
N LYS A 25 26.78 -16.23 8.35
CA LYS A 25 27.59 -15.11 8.89
C LYS A 25 28.20 -15.43 10.26
N LEU A 26 27.46 -16.07 11.16
CA LEU A 26 27.92 -16.43 12.51
C LEU A 26 29.04 -17.50 12.51
N ILE A 27 28.91 -18.51 11.64
CA ILE A 27 29.91 -19.58 11.48
C ILE A 27 31.20 -19.02 10.87
N GLU A 28 31.09 -18.18 9.85
CA GLU A 28 32.22 -17.60 9.12
C GLU A 28 32.93 -16.47 9.89
N TYR A 29 32.25 -15.85 10.86
CA TYR A 29 32.80 -14.72 11.60
C TYR A 29 33.94 -15.14 12.53
N ASN A 30 35.11 -14.55 12.30
CA ASN A 30 36.24 -14.63 13.21
C ASN A 30 36.29 -13.34 14.04
N ALA A 31 36.36 -13.47 15.38
CA ALA A 31 36.34 -12.31 16.27
C ALA A 31 37.51 -11.37 15.95
N ALA A 32 37.19 -10.12 15.63
CA ALA A 32 38.18 -9.12 15.20
C ALA A 32 38.68 -8.23 16.34
N ASN A 33 37.86 -7.97 17.36
CA ASN A 33 38.18 -7.10 18.50
C ASN A 33 37.50 -7.66 19.76
N ASN A 34 38.12 -7.63 20.95
CA ASN A 34 37.47 -8.05 22.21
C ASN A 34 36.60 -6.91 22.80
N LYS A 35 35.72 -6.32 22.01
CA LYS A 35 34.93 -5.15 22.43
C LYS A 35 33.74 -5.53 23.30
N TYR A 36 33.27 -6.78 23.20
CA TYR A 36 32.26 -7.34 24.10
C TYR A 36 32.83 -8.29 25.14
N GLN A 37 32.29 -8.23 26.36
CA GLN A 37 32.65 -9.13 27.45
C GLN A 37 31.40 -9.58 28.21
N LEU A 38 31.39 -10.81 28.71
CA LEU A 38 30.34 -11.30 29.60
C LEU A 38 30.72 -11.06 31.05
N LYS A 39 29.77 -10.53 31.81
CA LYS A 39 29.86 -10.44 33.27
C LYS A 39 28.75 -11.27 33.89
N GLN A 40 29.09 -12.11 34.87
CA GLN A 40 28.10 -12.89 35.61
C GLN A 40 27.14 -11.94 36.35
N ALA A 41 25.85 -12.22 36.23
CA ALA A 41 24.77 -11.54 36.92
C ALA A 41 24.09 -12.50 37.91
N LYS A 42 23.06 -12.03 38.62
CA LYS A 42 22.30 -12.86 39.58
C LYS A 42 21.63 -14.05 38.87
N ASN A 43 21.48 -15.17 39.59
CA ASN A 43 20.81 -16.40 39.15
C ASN A 43 21.44 -17.06 37.90
N ASP A 44 22.77 -17.12 37.83
CA ASP A 44 23.53 -17.74 36.72
C ASP A 44 23.26 -17.15 35.33
N LEU A 45 22.67 -15.94 35.29
CA LEU A 45 22.53 -15.15 34.08
C LEU A 45 23.83 -14.38 33.79
N PHE A 46 23.92 -13.77 32.61
CA PHE A 46 25.02 -12.90 32.25
C PHE A 46 24.51 -11.52 31.82
N ALA A 47 25.39 -10.53 31.85
CA ALA A 47 25.18 -9.24 31.21
C ALA A 47 26.31 -9.02 30.20
N VAL A 48 25.96 -8.54 29.01
CA VAL A 48 26.94 -8.15 28.01
C VAL A 48 27.45 -6.75 28.33
N MET A 49 28.77 -6.59 28.31
CA MET A 49 29.49 -5.34 28.46
C MET A 49 30.04 -4.94 27.09
N TYR A 50 29.89 -3.67 26.72
CA TYR A 50 30.58 -3.04 25.58
C TYR A 50 31.58 -2.02 26.12
N ASN A 51 32.88 -2.22 25.90
CA ASN A 51 33.93 -1.30 26.40
C ASN A 51 33.72 -0.89 27.88
N ASN A 52 33.51 -1.87 28.76
CA ASN A 52 33.21 -1.70 30.19
C ASN A 52 31.88 -1.01 30.55
N LYS A 53 31.00 -0.73 29.57
CA LYS A 53 29.64 -0.24 29.81
C LYS A 53 28.64 -1.41 29.72
N PRO A 54 27.77 -1.61 30.72
CA PRO A 54 26.77 -2.66 30.67
C PRO A 54 25.66 -2.34 29.67
N LEU A 55 25.34 -3.29 28.80
CA LEU A 55 24.19 -3.18 27.90
C LEU A 55 22.89 -3.46 28.64
N THR A 56 22.91 -4.36 29.62
CA THR A 56 21.76 -4.71 30.48
C THR A 56 22.15 -4.64 31.96
N SER A 57 21.17 -4.74 32.85
CA SER A 57 21.35 -4.72 34.29
C SER A 57 22.37 -5.76 34.76
N LEU A 58 23.46 -5.31 35.38
CA LEU A 58 24.46 -6.20 36.00
C LEU A 58 23.90 -6.98 37.19
N TYR A 59 22.85 -6.46 37.82
CA TYR A 59 22.24 -7.08 38.98
C TYR A 59 21.23 -8.15 38.58
N ASN A 60 20.26 -7.82 37.71
CA ASN A 60 19.22 -8.76 37.30
C ASN A 60 18.70 -8.42 35.88
N PRO A 61 19.32 -8.97 34.82
CA PRO A 61 18.93 -8.75 33.44
C PRO A 61 17.48 -9.17 33.14
N MET A 62 16.99 -10.24 33.78
CA MET A 62 15.65 -10.78 33.55
C MET A 62 14.56 -9.85 34.09
N GLU A 63 14.75 -9.22 35.26
CA GLU A 63 13.78 -8.25 35.78
C GLU A 63 13.73 -6.97 34.94
N GLU A 64 14.86 -6.53 34.40
CA GLU A 64 14.87 -5.45 33.41
C GLU A 64 14.11 -5.84 32.13
N ALA A 65 14.34 -7.05 31.62
CA ALA A 65 13.62 -7.60 30.48
C ALA A 65 12.10 -7.59 30.70
N LYS A 66 11.63 -8.08 31.86
CA LYS A 66 10.21 -8.08 32.22
C LYS A 66 9.61 -6.69 32.19
N ARG A 67 10.27 -5.72 32.84
CA ARG A 67 9.83 -4.32 32.88
C ARG A 67 9.82 -3.67 31.50
N LEU A 68 10.74 -4.05 30.60
CA LEU A 68 10.75 -3.55 29.24
C LEU A 68 9.56 -4.10 28.45
N ILE A 69 9.38 -5.42 28.43
CA ILE A 69 8.32 -6.07 27.64
C ILE A 69 6.92 -5.70 28.14
N SER A 70 6.72 -5.54 29.44
CA SER A 70 5.42 -5.15 30.02
C SER A 70 4.94 -3.75 29.61
N GLN A 71 5.81 -2.91 29.05
CA GLN A 71 5.40 -1.61 28.50
C GLN A 71 4.70 -1.73 27.15
N PHE A 72 4.93 -2.83 26.43
CA PHE A 72 4.42 -3.04 25.08
C PHE A 72 3.33 -4.11 25.02
N ILE A 73 3.34 -5.07 25.95
CA ILE A 73 2.45 -6.24 25.94
C ILE A 73 1.69 -6.28 27.25
N THR A 74 0.35 -6.21 27.13
CA THR A 74 -0.58 -6.24 28.27
C THR A 74 -1.56 -7.41 28.21
N ASN A 75 -1.47 -8.25 27.18
CA ASN A 75 -2.33 -9.41 26.96
C ASN A 75 -1.50 -10.64 26.54
N ASN A 76 -2.11 -11.82 26.64
CA ASN A 76 -1.48 -13.09 26.26
C ASN A 76 -1.77 -13.49 24.80
N ASN A 77 -2.11 -12.54 23.92
CA ASN A 77 -2.33 -12.86 22.51
C ASN A 77 -1.00 -13.21 21.82
N GLU A 78 -1.08 -13.82 20.64
CA GLU A 78 0.08 -14.05 19.78
C GLU A 78 0.60 -12.71 19.24
N HIS A 79 1.93 -12.51 19.31
CA HIS A 79 2.63 -11.33 18.84
C HIS A 79 3.85 -11.69 17.97
N ILE A 80 4.22 -10.79 17.07
CA ILE A 80 5.49 -10.82 16.35
C ILE A 80 6.35 -9.66 16.85
N GLY A 81 7.38 -9.97 17.63
CA GLY A 81 8.27 -8.98 18.24
C GLY A 81 9.40 -8.61 17.28
N ILE A 82 9.51 -7.34 16.89
CA ILE A 82 10.66 -6.80 16.16
C ILE A 82 11.59 -6.14 17.17
N PHE A 83 12.79 -6.69 17.32
CA PHE A 83 13.78 -6.25 18.29
C PHE A 83 14.94 -5.53 17.62
N LEU A 84 15.12 -4.25 17.96
CA LEU A 84 16.33 -3.52 17.61
C LEU A 84 17.41 -3.74 18.67
N SER A 85 18.43 -4.48 18.25
CA SER A 85 19.53 -5.04 19.03
C SER A 85 19.17 -6.21 19.93
N ILE A 86 20.09 -7.18 20.01
CA ILE A 86 19.99 -8.38 20.85
C ILE A 86 20.32 -8.08 22.33
N ALA A 87 21.09 -7.03 22.63
CA ALA A 87 21.57 -6.68 23.97
C ALA A 87 22.17 -7.86 24.75
N SER A 88 21.45 -8.43 25.73
CA SER A 88 21.86 -9.68 26.42
C SER A 88 20.81 -10.79 26.26
N PHE A 89 19.97 -10.71 25.23
CA PHE A 89 18.94 -11.68 24.84
C PHE A 89 17.72 -11.83 25.77
N PHE A 90 17.82 -11.56 27.07
CA PHE A 90 16.75 -11.87 28.03
C PHE A 90 15.39 -11.20 27.78
N HIS A 91 15.36 -10.02 27.15
CA HIS A 91 14.10 -9.37 26.78
C HIS A 91 13.38 -10.11 25.63
N ILE A 92 14.13 -10.71 24.71
CA ILE A 92 13.59 -11.56 23.65
C ILE A 92 13.11 -12.89 24.25
N GLU A 93 13.92 -13.52 25.11
CA GLU A 93 13.54 -14.77 25.80
C GLU A 93 12.26 -14.59 26.62
N TYR A 94 12.16 -13.51 27.41
CA TYR A 94 10.95 -13.24 28.17
C TYR A 94 9.73 -13.03 27.26
N PHE A 95 9.87 -12.24 26.18
CA PHE A 95 8.81 -12.06 25.19
C PHE A 95 8.32 -13.38 24.59
N LEU A 96 9.23 -14.26 24.17
CA LEU A 96 8.89 -15.56 23.59
C LEU A 96 8.26 -16.51 24.61
N SER A 97 8.52 -16.33 25.90
CA SER A 97 7.90 -17.13 26.97
C SER A 97 6.43 -16.77 27.26
N LEU A 98 5.96 -15.60 26.84
CA LEU A 98 4.59 -15.13 27.15
C LEU A 98 3.50 -15.89 26.38
N ASN A 99 3.81 -16.39 25.18
CA ASN A 99 2.90 -17.17 24.35
C ASN A 99 3.72 -18.07 23.41
N GLU A 100 3.38 -19.35 23.31
CA GLU A 100 4.11 -20.34 22.50
C GLU A 100 4.15 -20.02 21.00
N ASN A 101 3.19 -19.24 20.51
CA ASN A 101 3.09 -18.82 19.12
C ASN A 101 3.83 -17.49 18.85
N ASN A 102 4.38 -16.84 19.87
CA ASN A 102 5.18 -15.64 19.68
C ASN A 102 6.40 -15.93 18.80
N LYS A 103 6.70 -14.97 17.92
CA LYS A 103 7.89 -15.01 17.04
C LYS A 103 8.72 -13.76 17.25
N ALA A 104 10.03 -13.90 17.29
CA ALA A 104 10.95 -12.78 17.45
C ALA A 104 11.77 -12.58 16.17
N ILE A 105 11.83 -11.35 15.68
CA ILE A 105 12.72 -10.91 14.60
C ILE A 105 13.72 -9.95 15.22
N ILE A 106 14.98 -10.36 15.31
CA ILE A 106 16.06 -9.57 15.90
C ILE A 106 16.86 -8.96 14.76
N ILE A 107 16.93 -7.63 14.74
CA ILE A 107 17.81 -6.87 13.86
C ILE A 107 19.02 -6.49 14.69
N GLU A 108 20.18 -7.04 14.35
CA GLU A 108 21.43 -6.75 15.05
C GLU A 108 22.51 -6.36 14.03
N LYS A 109 23.18 -5.22 14.29
CA LYS A 109 24.26 -4.71 13.44
C LYS A 109 25.53 -5.51 13.63
N ASP A 110 25.83 -5.90 14.87
CA ASP A 110 27.12 -6.48 15.22
C ASP A 110 27.07 -8.00 15.29
N ILE A 111 27.89 -8.68 14.48
CA ILE A 111 27.95 -10.15 14.48
C ILE A 111 28.60 -10.67 15.77
N GLU A 112 29.52 -9.92 16.36
CA GLU A 112 30.32 -10.34 17.51
C GLU A 112 29.46 -10.53 18.76
N ILE A 113 28.53 -9.60 19.03
CA ILE A 113 27.64 -9.69 20.19
C ILE A 113 26.70 -10.90 20.08
N VAL A 114 26.16 -11.18 18.88
CA VAL A 114 25.29 -12.35 18.67
C VAL A 114 26.07 -13.63 18.86
N LYS A 115 27.29 -13.71 18.31
CA LYS A 115 28.14 -14.90 18.46
C LYS A 115 28.50 -15.13 19.93
N LEU A 116 28.95 -14.10 20.65
CA LEU A 116 29.26 -14.18 22.08
C LEU A 116 28.07 -14.67 22.91
N ILE A 117 26.87 -14.17 22.61
CA ILE A 117 25.64 -14.63 23.28
C ILE A 117 25.38 -16.10 22.97
N LEU A 118 25.38 -16.50 21.70
CA LEU A 118 25.05 -17.88 21.32
C LEU A 118 26.08 -18.91 21.81
N GLU A 119 27.33 -18.50 22.06
CA GLU A 119 28.35 -19.36 22.69
C GLU A 119 28.09 -19.62 24.18
N ASN A 120 27.29 -18.78 24.85
CA ASN A 120 27.10 -18.81 26.30
C ASN A 120 25.62 -18.93 26.73
N LEU A 121 24.68 -18.76 25.80
CA LEU A 121 23.25 -18.80 26.06
C LEU A 121 22.78 -20.24 26.27
N LYS A 122 22.07 -20.46 27.37
CA LYS A 122 21.29 -21.67 27.63
C LYS A 122 19.82 -21.26 27.69
N PRO A 123 19.07 -21.35 26.57
CA PRO A 123 17.69 -20.90 26.56
C PRO A 123 16.84 -21.77 27.50
N SER A 124 15.87 -21.18 28.19
CA SER A 124 14.96 -21.92 29.09
C SER A 124 14.11 -22.98 28.37
N ASN A 125 13.91 -22.84 27.06
CA ASN A 125 13.24 -23.79 26.19
C ASN A 125 13.86 -23.72 24.77
N GLU A 126 14.05 -24.86 24.11
CA GLU A 126 14.56 -24.91 22.73
C GLU A 126 13.69 -24.14 21.72
N ASN A 127 12.38 -24.03 21.97
CA ASN A 127 11.46 -23.30 21.10
C ASN A 127 11.79 -21.81 21.02
N ILE A 128 12.49 -21.24 22.02
CA ILE A 128 12.93 -19.84 22.00
C ILE A 128 13.78 -19.56 20.75
N LEU A 129 14.80 -20.37 20.50
CA LEU A 129 15.67 -20.18 19.33
C LEU A 129 14.97 -20.62 18.03
N LYS A 130 14.08 -21.62 18.06
CA LYS A 130 13.29 -22.01 16.88
C LYS A 130 12.34 -20.90 16.41
N ASN A 131 11.77 -20.14 17.35
CA ASN A 131 10.86 -19.02 17.07
C ASN A 131 11.59 -17.68 16.88
N THR A 132 12.93 -17.70 16.84
CA THR A 132 13.76 -16.51 16.61
C THR A 132 14.24 -16.46 15.15
N ILE A 133 14.11 -15.29 14.53
CA ILE A 133 14.68 -14.93 13.24
C ILE A 133 15.75 -13.86 13.48
N LEU A 134 16.93 -14.04 12.89
CA LEU A 134 18.06 -13.12 12.98
C LEU A 134 18.27 -12.43 11.63
N ILE A 135 18.22 -11.10 11.63
CA ILE A 135 18.66 -10.24 10.54
C ILE A 135 19.95 -9.57 10.99
N LEU A 136 21.08 -10.08 10.51
CA LEU A 136 22.39 -9.82 11.09
C LEU A 136 23.29 -9.05 10.12
N ASN A 137 23.68 -7.84 10.50
CA ASN A 137 24.51 -6.93 9.71
C ASN A 137 24.03 -6.83 8.24
N GLU A 138 22.76 -6.47 8.05
CA GLU A 138 22.15 -6.24 6.75
C GLU A 138 21.90 -4.74 6.57
N ASP A 139 21.93 -4.26 5.33
CA ASP A 139 21.52 -2.89 5.01
C ASP A 139 20.00 -2.71 5.10
N LEU A 140 19.56 -1.45 5.05
CA LEU A 140 18.16 -1.09 5.17
C LEU A 140 17.29 -1.71 4.06
N GLU A 141 17.82 -1.80 2.84
CA GLU A 141 17.09 -2.33 1.68
C GLU A 141 16.76 -3.81 1.88
N ASN A 142 17.75 -4.61 2.28
CA ASN A 142 17.57 -6.03 2.56
C ASN A 142 16.65 -6.28 3.76
N ILE A 143 16.73 -5.43 4.79
CA ILE A 143 15.80 -5.47 5.94
C ILE A 143 14.36 -5.25 5.45
N LEU A 144 14.09 -4.16 4.72
CA LEU A 144 12.75 -3.84 4.23
C LEU A 144 12.23 -4.91 3.26
N ALA A 145 13.07 -5.43 2.37
CA ALA A 145 12.71 -6.53 1.47
C ALA A 145 12.30 -7.79 2.24
N PHE A 146 13.02 -8.15 3.32
CA PHE A 146 12.63 -9.25 4.19
C PHE A 146 11.27 -9.02 4.83
N PHE A 147 11.00 -7.82 5.38
CA PHE A 147 9.71 -7.52 6.00
C PHE A 147 8.55 -7.54 5.00
N ASN A 148 8.78 -7.06 3.78
CA ASN A 148 7.78 -7.12 2.72
C ASN A 148 7.45 -8.56 2.31
N PHE A 149 8.45 -9.43 2.26
CA PHE A 149 8.28 -10.84 1.97
C PHE A 149 7.67 -11.64 3.12
N TYR A 150 8.10 -11.38 4.36
CA TYR A 150 7.73 -12.16 5.53
C TYR A 150 6.33 -11.82 6.06
N MET A 151 5.98 -10.52 6.09
CA MET A 151 4.76 -10.05 6.73
C MET A 151 3.58 -10.01 5.76
N ASN A 152 2.54 -10.78 6.07
CA ASN A 152 1.22 -10.57 5.46
C ASN A 152 0.40 -9.51 6.23
N ASP A 153 -0.80 -9.24 5.72
CA ASP A 153 -1.74 -8.28 6.28
C ASP A 153 -2.19 -8.60 7.71
N ASN A 154 -2.42 -9.87 8.03
CA ASN A 154 -2.82 -10.30 9.38
C ASN A 154 -1.66 -10.22 10.38
N ASP A 155 -0.44 -10.47 9.93
CA ASP A 155 0.76 -10.37 10.76
C ASP A 155 1.02 -8.93 11.21
N SER A 156 0.73 -7.95 10.35
CA SER A 156 0.94 -6.52 10.63
C SER A 156 0.19 -6.04 11.88
N LYS A 157 -0.95 -6.65 12.22
CA LYS A 157 -1.75 -6.34 13.43
C LYS A 157 -1.15 -6.91 14.73
N LYS A 158 -0.25 -7.89 14.63
CA LYS A 158 0.40 -8.58 15.74
C LYS A 158 1.79 -8.03 16.05
N ILE A 159 2.25 -7.04 15.28
CA ILE A 159 3.62 -6.53 15.41
C ILE A 159 3.75 -5.71 16.70
N VAL A 160 4.78 -6.05 17.46
CA VAL A 160 5.25 -5.25 18.58
C VAL A 160 6.69 -4.83 18.29
N TYR A 161 6.94 -3.53 18.30
CA TYR A 161 8.24 -2.96 17.95
C TYR A 161 8.99 -2.53 19.21
N ILE A 162 10.17 -3.11 19.45
CA ILE A 162 10.90 -2.96 20.71
C ILE A 162 12.35 -2.59 20.42
N ARG A 163 12.78 -1.41 20.89
CA ARG A 163 14.18 -0.97 20.80
C ARG A 163 14.86 -1.09 22.16
N HIS A 164 15.98 -1.82 22.21
CA HIS A 164 16.79 -1.87 23.42
C HIS A 164 17.69 -0.63 23.52
N ILE A 165 17.28 0.36 24.33
CA ILE A 165 17.86 1.72 24.30
C ILE A 165 19.38 1.78 24.55
N ARG A 166 19.93 0.96 25.45
CA ARG A 166 21.38 1.01 25.75
C ARG A 166 22.23 0.38 24.65
N ALA A 167 21.74 -0.72 24.07
CA ALA A 167 22.48 -1.51 23.10
C ALA A 167 22.43 -0.87 21.70
N SER A 168 21.31 -0.22 21.38
CA SER A 168 21.14 0.54 20.15
C SER A 168 21.81 1.93 20.14
N ASN A 169 22.48 2.34 21.23
CA ASN A 169 23.13 3.66 21.37
C ASN A 169 24.56 3.57 21.91
N ILE A 170 25.27 2.47 21.61
CA ILE A 170 26.64 2.25 22.10
C ILE A 170 27.67 3.24 21.53
N ASP A 171 27.44 3.70 20.29
CA ASP A 171 28.19 4.74 19.58
C ASP A 171 27.30 5.39 18.49
N ASP A 172 27.81 6.45 17.85
CA ASP A 172 27.08 7.24 16.86
C ASP A 172 26.70 6.42 15.62
N GLU A 173 27.62 5.59 15.12
CA GLU A 173 27.39 4.77 13.92
C GLU A 173 26.33 3.69 14.15
N THR A 174 26.29 3.11 15.36
CA THR A 174 25.27 2.13 15.76
C THR A 174 23.92 2.82 15.99
N ARG A 175 23.92 4.00 16.62
CA ARG A 175 22.72 4.80 16.81
C ARG A 175 22.08 5.17 15.48
N GLU A 176 22.87 5.68 14.53
CA GLU A 176 22.39 6.08 13.21
C GLU A 176 21.79 4.89 12.44
N TYR A 177 22.46 3.73 12.46
CA TYR A 177 21.93 2.51 11.88
C TYR A 177 20.54 2.14 12.43
N TYR A 178 20.41 2.08 13.76
CA TYR A 178 19.13 1.72 14.38
C TYR A 178 18.06 2.81 14.25
N ASP A 179 18.43 4.08 14.21
CA ASP A 179 17.50 5.19 13.96
C ASP A 179 16.91 5.10 12.54
N ASN A 180 17.76 4.85 11.53
CA ASN A 180 17.32 4.68 10.14
C ASN A 180 16.41 3.46 9.97
N VAL A 181 16.79 2.32 10.56
CA VAL A 181 15.96 1.10 10.57
C VAL A 181 14.62 1.35 11.27
N ASN A 182 14.64 2.03 12.43
CA ASN A 182 13.43 2.37 13.19
C ASN A 182 12.46 3.23 12.38
N ILE A 183 12.93 4.33 11.81
CA ILE A 183 12.09 5.26 11.05
C ILE A 183 11.46 4.54 9.86
N SER A 184 12.26 3.83 9.07
CA SER A 184 11.78 3.19 7.84
C SER A 184 10.84 2.01 8.10
N LEU A 185 11.13 1.15 9.09
CA LEU A 185 10.21 0.06 9.45
C LEU A 185 8.92 0.57 10.07
N ALA A 186 9.00 1.56 10.97
CA ALA A 186 7.80 2.14 11.57
C ALA A 186 6.88 2.76 10.50
N ASN A 187 7.47 3.46 9.51
CA ASN A 187 6.71 3.99 8.36
C ASN A 187 6.09 2.87 7.52
N SER A 188 6.84 1.82 7.18
CA SER A 188 6.32 0.69 6.39
C SER A 188 5.19 -0.07 7.10
N ILE A 189 5.33 -0.35 8.41
CA ILE A 189 4.28 -0.98 9.21
C ILE A 189 3.05 -0.08 9.28
N LYS A 190 3.24 1.22 9.50
CA LYS A 190 2.16 2.20 9.51
C LYS A 190 1.42 2.24 8.17
N GLU A 191 2.14 2.23 7.05
CA GLU A 191 1.54 2.18 5.71
C GLU A 191 0.71 0.90 5.50
N LYS A 192 1.23 -0.28 5.87
CA LYS A 192 0.47 -1.54 5.82
C LYS A 192 -0.80 -1.48 6.67
N LEU A 193 -0.71 -0.99 7.90
CA LEU A 193 -1.87 -0.83 8.80
C LEU A 193 -2.90 0.18 8.27
N MET A 194 -2.44 1.28 7.67
CA MET A 194 -3.32 2.26 7.03
C MET A 194 -4.05 1.66 5.83
N SER A 195 -3.33 0.94 4.96
CA SER A 195 -3.91 0.22 3.83
C SER A 195 -4.98 -0.78 4.28
N LEU A 196 -4.69 -1.57 5.32
CA LEU A 196 -5.65 -2.49 5.93
C LEU A 196 -6.89 -1.78 6.43
N THR A 197 -6.72 -0.67 7.16
CA THR A 197 -7.86 0.10 7.68
C THR A 197 -8.71 0.66 6.55
N SER A 198 -8.09 1.15 5.47
CA SER A 198 -8.79 1.59 4.27
C SER A 198 -9.55 0.45 3.60
N ASN A 199 -8.93 -0.72 3.42
CA ASN A 199 -9.59 -1.90 2.87
C ASN A 199 -10.80 -2.31 3.71
N TYR A 200 -10.70 -2.25 5.05
CA TYR A 200 -11.82 -2.57 5.93
C TYR A 200 -13.03 -1.65 5.73
N TYR A 201 -12.77 -0.38 5.45
CA TYR A 201 -13.81 0.61 5.20
C TYR A 201 -14.40 0.49 3.78
N PHE A 202 -13.55 0.29 2.78
CA PHE A 202 -13.96 0.34 1.37
C PHE A 202 -14.40 -1.00 0.78
N ALA A 203 -13.97 -2.15 1.30
CA ALA A 203 -14.40 -3.47 0.80
C ALA A 203 -15.93 -3.61 0.61
N PRO A 204 -16.79 -3.31 1.61
CA PRO A 204 -18.25 -3.33 1.42
C PRO A 204 -18.74 -2.36 0.34
N ILE A 205 -18.09 -1.20 0.21
CA ILE A 205 -18.43 -0.18 -0.78
C ILE A 205 -18.10 -0.69 -2.18
N TRP A 206 -16.90 -1.23 -2.38
CA TRP A 206 -16.44 -1.82 -3.64
C TRP A 206 -17.28 -3.02 -4.06
N ALA A 207 -17.64 -3.90 -3.11
CA ALA A 207 -18.52 -5.04 -3.37
C ALA A 207 -19.87 -4.59 -3.89
N ARG A 208 -20.50 -3.63 -3.20
CA ARG A 208 -21.76 -3.03 -3.62
C ARG A 208 -21.62 -2.37 -5.00
N ASN A 209 -20.62 -1.51 -5.18
CA ASN A 209 -20.40 -0.78 -6.42
C ASN A 209 -20.22 -1.72 -7.62
N THR A 210 -19.50 -2.83 -7.44
CA THR A 210 -19.29 -3.86 -8.46
C THR A 210 -20.63 -4.40 -8.96
N LEU A 211 -21.54 -4.73 -8.05
CA LEU A 211 -22.87 -5.23 -8.41
C LEU A 211 -23.73 -4.17 -9.12
N TYR A 212 -23.71 -2.91 -8.66
CA TYR A 212 -24.43 -1.83 -9.32
C TYR A 212 -23.91 -1.58 -10.74
N ASN A 213 -22.60 -1.46 -10.91
CA ASN A 213 -21.99 -1.21 -12.21
C ASN A 213 -22.24 -2.40 -13.16
N MET A 214 -22.09 -3.63 -12.67
CA MET A 214 -22.37 -4.84 -13.44
C MET A 214 -23.84 -4.92 -13.89
N HIS A 215 -24.78 -4.49 -13.05
CA HIS A 215 -26.21 -4.56 -13.33
C HIS A 215 -26.66 -3.47 -14.32
N PHE A 216 -26.26 -2.22 -14.09
CA PHE A 216 -26.79 -1.07 -14.84
C PHE A 216 -25.91 -0.60 -16.00
N ASN A 217 -24.65 -1.02 -16.10
CA ASN A 217 -23.73 -0.55 -17.13
C ASN A 217 -23.42 -1.67 -18.12
N GLU A 218 -23.64 -1.39 -19.40
CA GLU A 218 -22.98 -2.13 -20.47
C GLU A 218 -21.73 -1.35 -20.91
N GLY A 219 -20.56 -1.96 -20.74
CA GLY A 219 -19.28 -1.37 -21.13
C GLY A 219 -18.51 -2.20 -22.13
N TYR A 220 -17.37 -1.65 -22.52
CA TYR A 220 -16.36 -2.31 -23.33
C TYR A 220 -15.15 -2.66 -22.47
N SER A 221 -14.30 -3.57 -22.95
CA SER A 221 -12.99 -3.74 -22.34
C SER A 221 -12.08 -2.59 -22.74
N ILE A 222 -11.27 -2.09 -21.79
CA ILE A 222 -10.20 -1.13 -22.05
C ILE A 222 -9.20 -1.63 -23.09
N LYS A 223 -9.12 -2.96 -23.32
CA LYS A 223 -8.32 -3.58 -24.40
C LYS A 223 -8.61 -2.99 -25.78
N THR A 224 -9.80 -2.41 -25.97
CA THR A 224 -10.14 -1.64 -27.18
C THR A 224 -9.08 -0.59 -27.54
N PHE A 225 -8.41 -0.03 -26.53
CA PHE A 225 -7.40 1.00 -26.66
C PHE A 225 -5.95 0.48 -26.66
N TYR A 226 -5.76 -0.84 -26.56
CA TYR A 226 -4.43 -1.43 -26.54
C TYR A 226 -3.68 -1.11 -27.82
N ASN A 227 -2.51 -0.49 -27.70
CA ASN A 227 -1.65 -0.10 -28.82
C ASN A 227 -2.35 0.80 -29.87
N ILE A 228 -3.35 1.58 -29.47
CA ILE A 228 -4.15 2.39 -30.42
C ILE A 228 -3.35 3.54 -31.05
N LEU A 229 -2.34 4.08 -30.35
CA LEU A 229 -1.56 5.25 -30.80
C LEU A 229 -0.34 4.90 -31.65
N LYS A 230 0.07 3.63 -31.69
CA LYS A 230 1.10 3.07 -32.57
C LYS A 230 2.43 3.84 -32.60
N ARG A 231 2.80 4.50 -31.49
CA ARG A 231 3.96 5.40 -31.36
C ARG A 231 3.93 6.65 -32.26
N GLU A 232 2.77 7.00 -32.81
CA GLU A 232 2.59 8.16 -33.68
C GLU A 232 2.13 9.39 -32.89
N THR A 233 1.17 9.20 -31.97
CA THR A 233 0.59 10.27 -31.16
C THR A 233 1.13 10.24 -29.73
N PRO A 234 1.57 11.37 -29.16
CA PRO A 234 1.95 11.46 -27.75
C PRO A 234 0.71 11.50 -26.83
N VAL A 235 0.89 11.11 -25.57
CA VAL A 235 -0.16 11.24 -24.54
C VAL A 235 0.13 12.44 -23.64
N LEU A 236 -0.90 13.25 -23.38
CA LEU A 236 -0.88 14.25 -22.32
C LEU A 236 -1.71 13.72 -21.14
N LEU A 237 -1.03 13.35 -20.05
CA LEU A 237 -1.65 12.85 -18.83
C LEU A 237 -1.77 14.01 -17.83
N VAL A 238 -3.01 14.46 -17.59
CA VAL A 238 -3.31 15.61 -16.74
C VAL A 238 -3.89 15.17 -15.40
N SER A 239 -3.22 15.57 -14.32
CA SER A 239 -3.63 15.33 -12.93
C SER A 239 -4.03 16.64 -12.24
N ALA A 240 -4.53 16.52 -11.00
CA ALA A 240 -5.20 17.60 -10.28
C ALA A 240 -4.28 18.50 -9.46
N GLY A 241 -2.96 18.37 -9.61
CA GLY A 241 -1.99 19.23 -8.94
C GLY A 241 -2.22 20.71 -9.21
N ALA A 242 -1.81 21.55 -8.27
CA ALA A 242 -1.99 23.00 -8.35
C ALA A 242 -1.23 23.62 -9.54
N SER A 243 -0.11 23.04 -9.97
CA SER A 243 0.65 23.54 -11.13
C SER A 243 -0.14 23.51 -12.43
N ALA A 244 -1.17 22.65 -12.55
CA ALA A 244 -1.96 22.56 -13.78
C ALA A 244 -2.64 23.89 -14.14
N ASP A 245 -2.97 24.72 -13.14
CA ASP A 245 -3.56 26.05 -13.36
C ASP A 245 -2.60 26.99 -14.12
N ASP A 246 -1.31 26.95 -13.77
CA ASP A 246 -0.29 27.85 -14.35
C ASP A 246 0.03 27.48 -15.81
N TYR A 247 -0.29 26.25 -16.22
CA TYR A 247 0.00 25.70 -17.55
C TYR A 247 -1.27 25.46 -18.38
N ILE A 248 -2.42 26.01 -17.98
CA ILE A 248 -3.70 25.69 -18.61
C ILE A 248 -3.74 26.03 -20.11
N GLU A 249 -3.09 27.12 -20.53
CA GLU A 249 -3.00 27.50 -21.95
C GLU A 249 -2.08 26.55 -22.73
N ASN A 250 -0.97 26.10 -22.14
CA ASN A 250 -0.12 25.07 -22.76
C ASN A 250 -0.87 23.73 -22.88
N ILE A 251 -1.62 23.33 -21.84
CA ILE A 251 -2.46 22.12 -21.87
C ILE A 251 -3.48 22.23 -23.00
N LYS A 252 -4.10 23.41 -23.18
CA LYS A 252 -5.05 23.66 -24.26
C LYS A 252 -4.41 23.55 -25.64
N GLU A 253 -3.23 24.12 -25.84
CA GLU A 253 -2.49 24.00 -27.11
C GLU A 253 -2.11 22.54 -27.40
N LEU A 254 -1.52 21.86 -26.41
CA LEU A 254 -1.10 20.46 -26.51
C LEU A 254 -2.28 19.51 -26.70
N SER A 255 -3.49 19.85 -26.24
CA SER A 255 -4.69 19.02 -26.42
C SER A 255 -5.06 18.79 -27.90
N ASN A 256 -4.59 19.65 -28.81
CA ASN A 256 -4.80 19.50 -30.25
C ASN A 256 -3.89 18.45 -30.89
N THR A 257 -2.74 18.14 -30.28
CA THR A 257 -1.71 17.25 -30.84
C THR A 257 -1.48 15.98 -30.02
N HIS A 258 -1.97 15.95 -28.78
CA HIS A 258 -1.83 14.83 -27.86
C HIS A 258 -3.16 14.13 -27.63
N PHE A 259 -3.10 12.82 -27.40
CA PHE A 259 -4.21 12.12 -26.76
C PHE A 259 -4.25 12.49 -25.28
N VAL A 260 -5.29 13.20 -24.86
CA VAL A 260 -5.44 13.77 -23.52
C VAL A 260 -6.18 12.79 -22.63
N ILE A 261 -5.47 12.29 -21.63
CA ILE A 261 -6.04 11.53 -20.52
C ILE A 261 -6.07 12.46 -19.31
N VAL A 262 -7.23 12.64 -18.70
CA VAL A 262 -7.36 13.44 -17.48
C VAL A 262 -7.83 12.58 -16.32
N LEU A 263 -7.28 12.80 -15.13
CA LEU A 263 -7.80 12.18 -13.91
C LEU A 263 -9.12 12.85 -13.50
N SER A 264 -10.04 12.09 -12.93
CA SER A 264 -11.35 12.58 -12.45
C SER A 264 -11.25 13.89 -11.66
N HIS A 265 -10.29 14.00 -10.73
CA HIS A 265 -10.09 15.20 -9.91
C HIS A 265 -9.70 16.47 -10.71
N ALA A 266 -9.11 16.33 -11.90
CA ALA A 266 -8.72 17.42 -12.79
C ALA A 266 -9.72 17.66 -13.93
N PHE A 267 -10.70 16.77 -14.12
CA PHE A 267 -11.65 16.81 -15.22
C PHE A 267 -12.37 18.17 -15.31
N ASN A 268 -12.91 18.64 -14.18
CA ASN A 268 -13.60 19.93 -14.12
C ASN A 268 -12.70 21.13 -14.43
N SER A 269 -11.40 21.05 -14.14
CA SER A 269 -10.44 22.09 -14.48
C SER A 269 -10.27 22.22 -16.00
N LEU A 270 -10.28 21.11 -16.73
CA LEU A 270 -10.20 21.13 -18.19
C LEU A 270 -11.50 21.64 -18.82
N ILE A 271 -12.64 21.06 -18.43
CA ILE A 271 -13.95 21.42 -19.00
C ILE A 271 -14.25 22.91 -18.81
N LYS A 272 -13.98 23.48 -17.62
CA LYS A 272 -14.22 24.91 -17.35
C LYS A 272 -13.30 25.85 -18.14
N ASN A 273 -12.17 25.36 -18.63
CA ASN A 273 -11.27 26.11 -19.51
C ASN A 273 -11.48 25.77 -20.99
N ASN A 274 -12.60 25.12 -21.33
CA ASN A 274 -12.97 24.71 -22.68
C ASN A 274 -11.96 23.76 -23.33
N ILE A 275 -11.34 22.88 -22.53
CA ILE A 275 -10.44 21.83 -22.99
C ILE A 275 -11.21 20.51 -22.90
N LYS A 276 -11.43 19.85 -24.04
CA LYS A 276 -12.09 18.54 -24.09
C LYS A 276 -11.04 17.43 -24.12
N PRO A 277 -10.90 16.64 -23.05
CA PRO A 277 -10.01 15.48 -23.06
C PRO A 277 -10.57 14.37 -23.94
N ASP A 278 -9.71 13.46 -24.40
CA ASP A 278 -10.15 12.26 -25.14
C ASP A 278 -10.68 11.18 -24.20
N ALA A 279 -10.13 11.11 -22.98
CA ALA A 279 -10.57 10.20 -21.94
C ALA A 279 -10.43 10.77 -20.54
N VAL A 280 -11.32 10.35 -19.64
CA VAL A 280 -11.19 10.54 -18.20
C VAL A 280 -10.96 9.20 -17.50
N VAL A 281 -10.02 9.16 -16.55
CA VAL A 281 -9.78 8.00 -15.69
C VAL A 281 -10.41 8.25 -14.33
N SER A 282 -11.26 7.32 -13.88
CA SER A 282 -11.86 7.37 -12.55
C SER A 282 -11.97 5.98 -11.96
N THR A 283 -11.54 5.82 -10.71
CA THR A 283 -11.58 4.52 -10.02
C THR A 283 -12.08 4.60 -8.58
N ASP A 284 -12.31 5.80 -8.05
CA ASP A 284 -12.70 5.98 -6.65
C ASP A 284 -14.13 5.48 -6.39
N GLY A 285 -14.23 4.52 -5.46
CA GLY A 285 -15.48 3.91 -5.02
C GLY A 285 -16.34 4.77 -4.09
N GLY A 286 -15.80 5.87 -3.56
CA GLY A 286 -16.49 6.76 -2.62
C GLY A 286 -17.51 7.69 -3.28
N PHE A 287 -18.60 7.99 -2.57
CA PHE A 287 -19.68 8.87 -3.03
C PHE A 287 -19.20 10.21 -3.62
N TYR A 288 -18.19 10.82 -3.01
CA TYR A 288 -17.67 12.12 -3.42
C TYR A 288 -17.01 12.09 -4.81
N SER A 289 -16.60 10.92 -5.29
CA SER A 289 -16.04 10.77 -6.63
C SER A 289 -17.05 11.16 -7.72
N SER A 290 -18.36 10.97 -7.46
CA SER A 290 -19.42 11.40 -8.36
C SER A 290 -19.38 12.88 -8.73
N ILE A 291 -18.97 13.75 -7.80
CA ILE A 291 -18.93 15.20 -8.00
C ILE A 291 -17.90 15.55 -9.08
N HIS A 292 -16.82 14.77 -9.18
CA HIS A 292 -15.77 14.93 -10.20
C HIS A 292 -16.24 14.60 -11.61
N LEU A 293 -17.32 13.84 -11.75
CA LEU A 293 -17.73 13.26 -13.02
C LEU A 293 -19.06 13.79 -13.55
N LYS A 294 -19.80 14.61 -12.81
CA LYS A 294 -21.15 15.11 -13.21
C LYS A 294 -21.16 15.78 -14.58
N GLU A 295 -20.08 16.45 -14.96
CA GLU A 295 -19.93 17.10 -16.26
C GLU A 295 -20.01 16.10 -17.44
N LEU A 296 -19.74 14.80 -17.21
CA LEU A 296 -19.89 13.75 -18.23
C LEU A 296 -21.35 13.53 -18.64
N LEU A 297 -22.32 13.87 -17.79
CA LEU A 297 -23.75 13.73 -18.12
C LEU A 297 -24.23 14.77 -19.14
N LYS A 298 -23.44 15.83 -19.39
CA LYS A 298 -23.81 16.87 -20.36
C LYS A 298 -23.60 16.37 -21.78
N LYS A 299 -24.57 16.63 -22.66
CA LYS A 299 -24.52 16.26 -24.09
C LYS A 299 -23.26 16.78 -24.80
N GLU A 300 -22.80 17.97 -24.48
CA GLU A 300 -21.59 18.54 -25.09
C GLU A 300 -20.30 17.75 -24.80
N ASN A 301 -20.32 16.90 -23.76
CA ASN A 301 -19.20 16.09 -23.31
C ASN A 301 -19.36 14.62 -23.69
N GLU A 302 -20.29 14.28 -24.59
CA GLU A 302 -20.67 12.91 -24.92
C GLU A 302 -19.61 12.07 -25.65
N ASN A 303 -18.60 12.73 -26.24
CA ASN A 303 -17.50 12.08 -26.96
C ASN A 303 -16.30 11.73 -26.07
N ILE A 304 -16.35 12.08 -24.78
CA ILE A 304 -15.27 11.80 -23.84
C ILE A 304 -15.38 10.34 -23.39
N ASN A 305 -14.33 9.55 -23.61
CA ASN A 305 -14.27 8.17 -23.14
C ASN A 305 -14.06 8.10 -21.63
N ILE A 306 -14.58 7.06 -21.00
CA ILE A 306 -14.51 6.88 -19.56
C ILE A 306 -13.77 5.57 -19.28
N PHE A 307 -12.58 5.67 -18.70
CA PHE A 307 -11.77 4.53 -18.29
C PHE A 307 -11.97 4.32 -16.79
N THR A 308 -12.53 3.18 -16.41
CA THR A 308 -12.97 2.94 -15.02
C THR A 308 -12.92 1.46 -14.65
N THR A 309 -13.20 1.16 -13.39
CA THR A 309 -13.38 -0.20 -12.86
C THR A 309 -14.82 -0.40 -12.38
N HIS A 310 -15.19 -1.65 -12.09
CA HIS A 310 -16.49 -1.99 -11.50
C HIS A 310 -16.57 -1.58 -10.02
N THR A 311 -15.44 -1.45 -9.35
CA THR A 311 -15.32 -0.97 -7.96
C THR A 311 -15.58 0.54 -7.81
N ALA A 312 -15.51 1.31 -8.90
CA ALA A 312 -15.77 2.75 -8.91
C ALA A 312 -17.20 3.12 -8.49
N TYR A 313 -17.40 4.32 -7.94
CA TYR A 313 -18.73 4.73 -7.47
C TYR A 313 -19.74 4.77 -8.64
N PRO A 314 -20.92 4.13 -8.54
CA PRO A 314 -21.79 3.91 -9.69
C PRO A 314 -22.36 5.17 -10.34
N PHE A 315 -22.67 6.21 -9.57
CA PHE A 315 -23.14 7.46 -10.14
C PHE A 315 -21.94 8.40 -10.41
N PRO A 316 -21.81 9.03 -11.60
CA PRO A 316 -22.78 9.09 -12.69
C PRO A 316 -22.63 8.00 -13.77
N LEU A 317 -21.72 7.04 -13.61
CA LEU A 317 -21.44 5.99 -14.61
C LEU A 317 -22.71 5.25 -15.08
N THR A 318 -23.62 4.93 -14.15
CA THR A 318 -24.92 4.27 -14.43
C THR A 318 -25.96 5.11 -15.12
N HIS A 319 -25.66 6.37 -15.40
CA HIS A 319 -26.55 7.29 -16.09
C HIS A 319 -25.91 7.80 -17.40
N ILE A 320 -24.81 7.19 -17.83
CA ILE A 320 -24.19 7.46 -19.12
C ILE A 320 -24.88 6.59 -20.18
N GLU A 321 -25.69 7.20 -21.03
CA GLU A 321 -26.49 6.50 -22.05
C GLU A 321 -25.64 6.02 -23.25
N ASN A 322 -24.52 6.68 -23.53
CA ASN A 322 -23.66 6.37 -24.67
C ASN A 322 -22.64 5.28 -24.34
N LYS A 323 -22.41 4.34 -25.27
CA LYS A 323 -21.41 3.27 -25.14
C LYS A 323 -19.98 3.82 -25.24
N ARG A 324 -19.48 4.39 -24.13
CA ARG A 324 -18.15 5.00 -24.02
C ARG A 324 -17.46 4.72 -22.68
N ILE A 325 -17.97 3.73 -21.94
CA ILE A 325 -17.37 3.24 -20.71
C ILE A 325 -16.48 2.04 -21.05
N PHE A 326 -15.23 2.10 -20.61
CA PHE A 326 -14.22 1.08 -20.81
C PHE A 326 -13.71 0.59 -19.47
N TYR A 327 -14.00 -0.66 -19.18
CA TYR A 327 -13.64 -1.28 -17.93
C TYR A 327 -12.25 -1.89 -17.98
N PHE A 328 -11.54 -1.74 -16.87
CA PHE A 328 -10.39 -2.56 -16.48
C PHE A 328 -10.64 -3.10 -15.07
N SER A 329 -9.80 -4.04 -14.64
CA SER A 329 -9.92 -4.65 -13.32
C SER A 329 -8.85 -4.13 -12.38
N HIS A 330 -9.22 -3.84 -11.14
CA HIS A 330 -8.29 -3.66 -10.03
C HIS A 330 -7.88 -4.99 -9.38
N ASP A 331 -8.52 -6.09 -9.77
CA ASP A 331 -8.42 -7.39 -9.11
C ASP A 331 -8.76 -7.26 -7.62
N GLU A 332 -9.88 -6.58 -7.31
CA GLU A 332 -10.33 -6.31 -5.94
C GLU A 332 -11.80 -6.64 -5.71
N SER A 333 -12.15 -6.98 -4.46
CA SER A 333 -13.53 -7.31 -4.08
C SER A 333 -14.13 -8.39 -5.01
N PHE A 334 -15.35 -8.19 -5.54
CA PHE A 334 -15.99 -9.11 -6.47
C PHE A 334 -15.41 -9.09 -7.89
N GLU A 335 -14.55 -8.12 -8.25
CA GLU A 335 -13.86 -8.14 -9.55
C GLU A 335 -13.00 -9.41 -9.72
N LYS A 336 -12.44 -9.93 -8.62
CA LYS A 336 -11.68 -11.20 -8.59
C LYS A 336 -12.47 -12.41 -9.09
N ILE A 337 -13.80 -12.38 -8.93
CA ILE A 337 -14.71 -13.45 -9.35
C ILE A 337 -15.28 -13.13 -10.73
N LEU A 338 -15.60 -11.85 -10.95
CA LEU A 338 -16.23 -11.34 -12.16
C LEU A 338 -15.31 -11.44 -13.39
N TYR A 339 -14.00 -11.26 -13.21
CA TYR A 339 -13.00 -11.43 -14.26
C TYR A 339 -12.33 -12.80 -14.09
N PRO A 340 -12.60 -13.78 -14.97
CA PRO A 340 -11.89 -15.06 -14.91
C PRO A 340 -10.39 -14.84 -15.17
N ILE A 341 -9.54 -15.36 -14.31
CA ILE A 341 -8.10 -15.44 -14.55
C ILE A 341 -7.85 -16.74 -15.33
N ASN A 342 -7.81 -16.62 -16.65
CA ASN A 342 -7.39 -17.70 -17.55
C ASN A 342 -6.16 -17.24 -18.37
N ASP A 343 -5.33 -18.18 -18.82
CA ASP A 343 -4.14 -17.88 -19.63
C ASP A 343 -4.46 -17.40 -21.07
N ASP A 344 -5.74 -17.23 -21.42
CA ASP A 344 -6.18 -16.77 -22.73
C ASP A 344 -6.25 -15.24 -22.84
N ASP A 345 -5.90 -14.72 -24.03
CA ASP A 345 -5.89 -13.30 -24.43
C ASP A 345 -7.23 -12.54 -24.27
N ASN A 346 -8.30 -13.20 -23.85
CA ASN A 346 -9.67 -12.67 -23.76
C ASN A 346 -10.06 -12.06 -22.39
N ASN A 347 -9.17 -12.04 -21.40
CA ASN A 347 -9.47 -11.46 -20.08
C ASN A 347 -9.31 -9.94 -20.07
N ASN A 348 -9.91 -9.23 -19.11
CA ASN A 348 -9.72 -7.78 -19.04
C ASN A 348 -8.28 -7.42 -18.60
N ILE A 349 -7.84 -6.17 -18.80
CA ILE A 349 -6.52 -5.74 -18.31
C ILE A 349 -6.59 -5.43 -16.82
N TYR A 350 -5.59 -5.89 -16.08
CA TYR A 350 -5.43 -5.63 -14.66
C TYR A 350 -4.50 -4.43 -14.43
N PHE A 351 -4.99 -3.45 -13.68
CA PHE A 351 -4.19 -2.33 -13.21
C PHE A 351 -4.39 -2.20 -11.70
N TYR A 352 -3.39 -2.56 -10.90
CA TYR A 352 -3.50 -2.56 -9.44
C TYR A 352 -3.79 -1.18 -8.83
N MET A 353 -4.50 -1.17 -7.69
CA MET A 353 -4.65 0.03 -6.86
C MET A 353 -3.38 0.29 -6.05
N GLU A 354 -2.56 1.23 -6.48
CA GLU A 354 -1.33 1.64 -5.78
C GLU A 354 -1.51 3.04 -5.14
N GLY A 355 -2.54 3.16 -4.30
CA GLY A 355 -2.78 4.33 -3.44
C GLY A 355 -3.36 5.59 -4.12
N SER A 356 -3.22 5.75 -5.43
CA SER A 356 -3.76 6.90 -6.19
C SER A 356 -4.13 6.53 -7.63
N VAL A 357 -5.17 7.19 -8.18
CA VAL A 357 -5.67 7.02 -9.56
C VAL A 357 -4.60 7.29 -10.62
N ILE A 358 -3.54 8.04 -10.27
CA ILE A 358 -2.43 8.33 -11.20
C ILE A 358 -1.70 7.05 -11.66
N MET A 359 -1.65 6.01 -10.83
CA MET A 359 -0.96 4.74 -11.14
C MET A 359 -1.66 3.98 -12.28
N PRO A 360 -2.95 3.62 -12.17
CA PRO A 360 -3.66 2.99 -13.28
C PRO A 360 -3.71 3.92 -14.50
N ALA A 361 -3.82 5.24 -14.32
CA ALA A 361 -3.82 6.16 -15.45
C ALA A 361 -2.49 6.19 -16.22
N LEU A 362 -1.34 6.09 -15.54
CA LEU A 362 -0.04 5.96 -16.20
C LEU A 362 0.10 4.61 -16.92
N ARG A 363 -0.39 3.52 -16.32
CA ARG A 363 -0.42 2.20 -16.98
C ARG A 363 -1.30 2.23 -18.23
N ILE A 364 -2.46 2.87 -18.17
CA ILE A 364 -3.33 3.10 -19.33
C ILE A 364 -2.58 3.93 -20.39
N ALA A 365 -1.99 5.06 -20.01
CA ALA A 365 -1.23 5.92 -20.93
C ALA A 365 -0.14 5.14 -21.68
N TYR A 366 0.59 4.27 -20.98
CA TYR A 366 1.59 3.39 -21.58
C TYR A 366 0.98 2.32 -22.49
N MET A 367 -0.12 1.68 -22.05
CA MET A 367 -0.86 0.66 -22.82
C MET A 367 -1.35 1.18 -24.18
N LEU A 368 -1.61 2.48 -24.30
CA LEU A 368 -1.97 3.11 -25.58
C LEU A 368 -0.83 3.04 -26.64
N ASN A 369 0.40 2.67 -26.24
CA ASN A 369 1.65 2.70 -27.00
C ASN A 369 1.93 4.09 -27.63
N PRO A 370 2.11 5.14 -26.80
CA PRO A 370 2.28 6.49 -27.28
C PRO A 370 3.68 6.74 -27.83
N LYS A 371 3.85 7.84 -28.56
CA LYS A 371 5.18 8.35 -28.97
C LYS A 371 6.05 8.68 -27.75
N TYR A 372 5.44 9.35 -26.77
CA TYR A 372 5.97 9.66 -25.43
C TYR A 372 4.79 10.02 -24.51
N ILE A 373 5.04 10.06 -23.20
CA ILE A 373 4.05 10.50 -22.20
C ILE A 373 4.49 11.85 -21.63
N LEU A 374 3.59 12.85 -21.68
CA LEU A 374 3.79 14.17 -21.10
C LEU A 374 2.87 14.34 -19.88
N LEU A 375 3.46 14.62 -18.72
CA LEU A 375 2.77 14.81 -17.46
C LEU A 375 2.46 16.28 -17.22
N ALA A 376 1.25 16.59 -16.76
CA ALA A 376 0.87 17.92 -16.29
C ALA A 376 0.06 17.82 -14.99
N GLY A 377 0.39 18.64 -13.99
CA GLY A 377 -0.31 18.62 -12.70
C GLY A 377 0.00 17.40 -11.83
N CYS A 378 1.08 16.66 -12.11
CA CYS A 378 1.55 15.54 -11.30
C CYS A 378 2.53 16.02 -10.23
N ASP A 379 2.05 16.80 -9.27
CA ASP A 379 2.92 17.62 -8.40
C ASP A 379 3.66 16.84 -7.32
N PHE A 380 2.98 15.94 -6.60
CA PHE A 380 3.51 15.27 -5.40
C PHE A 380 4.11 16.21 -4.33
N CYS A 381 3.72 17.48 -4.34
CA CYS A 381 4.05 18.51 -3.37
C CYS A 381 2.95 19.58 -3.34
N HIS A 382 2.95 20.42 -2.32
CA HIS A 382 2.06 21.58 -2.22
C HIS A 382 2.71 22.79 -2.90
N ILE A 383 2.00 23.40 -3.84
CA ILE A 383 2.47 24.60 -4.57
C ILE A 383 1.65 25.79 -4.10
N ASP A 384 2.32 26.86 -3.67
CA ASP A 384 1.71 28.12 -3.21
C ASP A 384 0.58 27.93 -2.19
N ASP A 385 0.79 27.04 -1.21
CA ASP A 385 -0.22 26.69 -0.19
C ASP A 385 -1.55 26.20 -0.79
N LYS A 386 -1.46 25.54 -1.95
CA LYS A 386 -2.55 24.82 -2.61
C LYS A 386 -2.20 23.34 -2.69
N THR A 387 -3.21 22.51 -2.48
CA THR A 387 -3.09 21.05 -2.62
C THR A 387 -3.48 20.55 -4.00
N HIS A 388 -4.31 21.32 -4.71
CA HIS A 388 -4.89 20.94 -5.99
C HIS A 388 -5.20 22.20 -6.83
N SER A 389 -5.43 22.01 -8.13
CA SER A 389 -5.89 23.05 -9.06
C SER A 389 -7.20 23.72 -8.61
N LYS A 390 -7.40 24.97 -9.03
CA LYS A 390 -8.48 25.87 -8.61
C LYS A 390 -9.87 25.27 -8.79
N TYR A 391 -10.08 24.54 -9.86
CA TYR A 391 -11.36 23.92 -10.21
C TYR A 391 -11.45 22.43 -9.87
N SER A 392 -10.45 21.88 -9.18
CA SER A 392 -10.58 20.57 -8.56
C SER A 392 -11.66 20.61 -7.47
N ASN A 393 -12.45 19.53 -7.34
CA ASN A 393 -13.47 19.51 -6.29
C ASN A 393 -12.93 19.13 -4.90
N ALA A 394 -11.60 19.04 -4.73
CA ALA A 394 -10.98 18.80 -3.42
C ALA A 394 -11.35 19.91 -2.42
N SER A 395 -11.33 21.18 -2.85
CA SER A 395 -11.73 22.33 -2.03
C SER A 395 -13.23 22.34 -1.72
N ALA A 396 -14.07 21.82 -2.62
CA ALA A 396 -15.51 21.71 -2.39
C ALA A 396 -15.82 20.72 -1.26
N HIS A 397 -15.07 19.62 -1.18
CA HIS A 397 -15.20 18.64 -0.09
C HIS A 397 -14.88 19.27 1.28
N ASP A 398 -13.83 20.09 1.36
CA ASP A 398 -13.47 20.79 2.60
C ASP A 398 -14.54 21.78 3.04
N TYR A 399 -15.14 22.47 2.06
CA TYR A 399 -16.23 23.40 2.31
C TYR A 399 -17.47 22.66 2.83
N ILE A 400 -17.89 21.57 2.16
CA ILE A 400 -19.07 20.77 2.54
C ILE A 400 -18.93 20.17 3.94
N ASN A 401 -17.73 19.75 4.33
CA ASN A 401 -17.48 19.15 5.64
C ASN A 401 -17.08 20.15 6.72
N SER A 402 -17.06 21.45 6.40
CA SER A 402 -16.73 22.48 7.37
C SER A 402 -17.86 22.72 8.36
N SER A 403 -17.50 23.10 9.58
CA SER A 403 -18.41 23.44 10.67
C SER A 403 -17.80 24.52 11.54
N LYS A 404 -18.58 25.07 12.48
CA LYS A 404 -18.08 26.07 13.44
C LYS A 404 -16.85 25.61 14.24
N LEU A 405 -16.74 24.30 14.53
CA LEU A 405 -15.62 23.71 15.29
C LEU A 405 -14.50 23.15 14.39
N LYS A 406 -14.79 22.93 13.10
CA LYS A 406 -13.84 22.44 12.10
C LYS A 406 -13.97 23.34 10.88
N THR A 407 -13.35 24.50 10.92
CA THR A 407 -13.48 25.47 9.84
C THR A 407 -12.72 25.01 8.60
N PHE A 408 -13.09 25.56 7.44
CA PHE A 408 -12.39 25.33 6.19
C PHE A 408 -10.89 25.66 6.30
N GLU A 409 -10.54 26.77 6.97
CA GLU A 409 -9.16 27.20 7.19
C GLU A 409 -8.37 26.21 8.05
N SER A 410 -9.00 25.67 9.10
CA SER A 410 -8.34 24.67 9.95
C SER A 410 -8.06 23.36 9.21
N ALA A 411 -8.98 22.94 8.34
CA ALA A 411 -8.80 21.75 7.49
C ALA A 411 -7.70 21.98 6.44
N LYS A 412 -7.70 23.17 5.81
CA LYS A 412 -6.67 23.58 4.86
C LYS A 412 -5.29 23.65 5.51
N TYR A 413 -5.17 24.31 6.67
CA TYR A 413 -3.93 24.40 7.42
C TYR A 413 -3.38 23.02 7.78
N LYS A 414 -4.22 22.13 8.32
CA LYS A 414 -3.80 20.77 8.69
C LYS A 414 -3.25 19.96 7.50
N ARG A 415 -3.75 20.22 6.29
CA ARG A 415 -3.30 19.53 5.06
C ARG A 415 -2.00 20.07 4.49
N LEU A 416 -1.70 21.34 4.75
CA LEU A 416 -0.55 22.06 4.17
C LEU A 416 0.62 22.18 5.14
N ASN A 417 0.35 22.09 6.44
CA ASN A 417 1.34 22.21 7.50
C ASN A 417 2.13 20.90 7.69
N ASP A 418 2.66 20.38 6.58
CA ASP A 418 3.60 19.27 6.57
C ASP A 418 5.02 19.77 6.85
N ASN A 419 5.78 19.00 7.63
CA ASN A 419 7.17 19.32 7.96
C ASN A 419 8.17 18.79 6.92
N GLN A 420 7.73 17.90 6.02
CA GLN A 420 8.59 17.29 5.02
C GLN A 420 8.69 18.20 3.80
N LYS A 421 9.90 18.30 3.24
CA LYS A 421 10.17 19.06 2.01
C LYS A 421 10.73 18.15 0.95
N ILE A 422 10.39 18.43 -0.30
CA ILE A 422 10.87 17.72 -1.47
C ILE A 422 11.40 18.69 -2.52
N LYS A 423 12.47 18.29 -3.23
CA LYS A 423 13.05 19.07 -4.31
C LYS A 423 12.17 18.96 -5.56
N CYS A 424 11.91 20.09 -6.21
CA CYS A 424 11.16 20.19 -7.47
C CYS A 424 12.10 20.39 -8.68
N TYR A 425 11.57 20.30 -9.90
CA TYR A 425 12.37 20.45 -11.13
C TYR A 425 12.98 21.85 -11.30
N ASP A 426 12.31 22.88 -10.78
CA ASP A 426 12.81 24.25 -10.71
C ASP A 426 13.86 24.48 -9.59
N ASN A 427 14.32 23.40 -8.94
CA ASN A 427 15.25 23.40 -7.81
C ASN A 427 14.73 24.06 -6.53
N VAL A 428 13.44 24.35 -6.43
CA VAL A 428 12.82 24.85 -5.19
C VAL A 428 12.38 23.67 -4.32
N TYR A 429 12.55 23.81 -3.00
CA TYR A 429 12.05 22.83 -2.03
C TYR A 429 10.65 23.22 -1.57
N ARG A 430 9.67 22.34 -1.81
CA ARG A 430 8.26 22.55 -1.45
C ARG A 430 7.80 21.56 -0.39
N ASN A 431 6.79 21.93 0.37
CA ASN A 431 6.21 21.04 1.38
C ASN A 431 5.55 19.84 0.69
N THR A 432 5.64 18.66 1.30
CA THR A 432 4.96 17.46 0.84
C THR A 432 4.49 16.65 2.05
N SER A 433 3.39 15.92 1.90
CA SER A 433 2.90 15.03 2.95
C SER A 433 3.53 13.65 2.82
N SER A 434 3.48 12.86 3.89
CA SER A 434 3.93 11.45 3.83
C SER A 434 3.17 10.65 2.77
N SER A 435 1.88 10.94 2.57
CA SER A 435 1.05 10.28 1.54
C SER A 435 1.50 10.68 0.13
N LEU A 436 1.76 11.96 -0.13
CA LEU A 436 2.26 12.41 -1.43
C LEU A 436 3.65 11.84 -1.74
N LEU A 437 4.52 11.73 -0.73
CA LEU A 437 5.83 11.10 -0.87
C LEU A 437 5.69 9.60 -1.19
N SER A 438 4.81 8.89 -0.49
CA SER A 438 4.49 7.48 -0.79
C SER A 438 3.99 7.33 -2.23
N TYR A 439 3.03 8.15 -2.67
CA TYR A 439 2.56 8.15 -4.05
C TYR A 439 3.68 8.45 -5.05
N LYS A 440 4.57 9.39 -4.77
CA LYS A 440 5.71 9.66 -5.64
C LYS A 440 6.63 8.44 -5.76
N ASN A 441 6.93 7.77 -4.65
CA ASN A 441 7.83 6.61 -4.65
C ASN A 441 7.24 5.45 -5.47
N HIS A 442 5.95 5.16 -5.32
CA HIS A 442 5.26 4.17 -6.16
C HIS A 442 5.28 4.59 -7.64
N PHE A 443 5.08 5.88 -7.92
CA PHE A 443 5.04 6.41 -9.28
C PHE A 443 6.42 6.32 -9.96
N GLU A 444 7.49 6.58 -9.22
CA GLU A 444 8.88 6.40 -9.68
C GLU A 444 9.23 4.94 -9.94
N SER A 445 8.73 4.01 -9.12
CA SER A 445 8.91 2.58 -9.37
C SER A 445 8.28 2.17 -10.70
N LEU A 446 7.04 2.57 -10.95
CA LEU A 446 6.32 2.29 -12.19
C LEU A 446 6.99 2.97 -13.41
N ILE A 447 7.47 4.20 -13.23
CA ILE A 447 8.24 4.91 -14.26
C ILE A 447 9.54 4.19 -14.58
N GLY A 448 10.20 3.60 -13.58
CA GLY A 448 11.40 2.78 -13.77
C GLY A 448 11.21 1.75 -14.87
N GLU A 449 10.11 1.01 -14.83
CA GLU A 449 9.73 -0.01 -15.82
C GLU A 449 9.34 0.60 -17.18
N ILE A 450 8.49 1.64 -17.19
CA ILE A 450 7.96 2.23 -18.44
C ILE A 450 9.05 2.98 -19.23
N SER A 451 9.94 3.67 -18.53
CA SER A 451 10.98 4.54 -19.12
C SER A 451 12.04 3.78 -19.92
N GLU A 452 12.09 2.46 -19.82
CA GLU A 452 12.96 1.61 -20.66
C GLU A 452 12.53 1.62 -22.14
N THR A 453 11.24 1.84 -22.41
CA THR A 453 10.68 1.70 -23.77
C THR A 453 9.97 2.94 -24.30
N THR A 454 9.57 3.86 -23.40
CA THR A 454 8.79 5.05 -23.71
C THR A 454 9.32 6.25 -22.92
N ASP A 455 9.72 7.32 -23.61
CA ASP A 455 10.15 8.54 -22.94
C ASP A 455 9.00 9.19 -22.15
N ILE A 456 9.32 9.71 -20.97
CA ILE A 456 8.38 10.42 -20.09
C ILE A 456 8.91 11.82 -19.79
N PHE A 457 8.05 12.82 -19.97
CA PHE A 457 8.35 14.22 -19.76
C PHE A 457 7.39 14.85 -18.74
N THR A 458 7.82 15.92 -18.09
CA THR A 458 6.95 16.81 -17.31
C THR A 458 6.83 18.17 -17.98
N LEU A 459 5.60 18.71 -18.02
CA LEU A 459 5.31 20.08 -18.41
C LEU A 459 5.51 21.05 -17.23
N THR A 460 5.22 20.60 -16.01
CA THR A 460 5.11 21.43 -14.81
C THR A 460 6.40 21.38 -14.00
N VAL A 461 7.19 22.47 -14.01
CA VAL A 461 8.52 22.50 -13.37
C VAL A 461 8.47 22.72 -11.85
N GLN A 462 7.33 23.17 -11.33
CA GLN A 462 7.08 23.35 -9.90
C GLN A 462 6.79 22.01 -9.19
N SER A 463 6.46 20.96 -9.95
CA SER A 463 6.23 19.62 -9.43
C SER A 463 7.50 19.03 -8.82
N ALA A 464 7.36 18.12 -7.84
CA ALA A 464 8.46 17.36 -7.27
C ALA A 464 9.26 16.66 -8.38
N SER A 465 10.59 16.62 -8.26
CA SER A 465 11.44 15.97 -9.24
C SER A 465 11.23 14.46 -9.19
N ILE A 466 10.95 13.84 -10.35
CA ILE A 466 10.67 12.41 -10.50
C ILE A 466 11.82 11.78 -11.27
N LYS A 467 12.40 10.71 -10.74
CA LYS A 467 13.48 9.95 -11.39
C LYS A 467 13.02 9.47 -12.77
N ASN A 468 13.93 9.50 -13.75
CA ASN A 468 13.71 9.12 -15.15
C ASN A 468 12.66 9.95 -15.92
N VAL A 469 12.21 11.08 -15.39
CA VAL A 469 11.35 12.04 -16.09
C VAL A 469 12.14 13.30 -16.44
N LYS A 470 12.03 13.75 -17.70
CA LYS A 470 12.74 14.93 -18.22
C LYS A 470 11.81 16.14 -18.30
N ILE A 471 12.35 17.36 -18.22
CA ILE A 471 11.56 18.57 -18.50
C ILE A 471 11.26 18.64 -20.00
N TYR A 472 10.00 18.90 -20.36
CA TYR A 472 9.59 19.07 -21.75
C TYR A 472 10.06 20.42 -22.30
N ASN A 473 10.87 20.41 -23.37
CA ASN A 473 11.47 21.62 -23.96
C ASN A 473 11.16 21.79 -25.48
N SER A 474 10.20 21.03 -26.02
CA SER A 474 9.96 20.99 -27.48
C SER A 474 8.96 22.05 -27.93
N ASN A 475 9.31 22.75 -29.03
CA ASN A 475 8.46 23.68 -29.77
C ASN A 475 7.79 23.05 -31.00
N ASN A 476 8.07 21.78 -31.32
CA ASN A 476 7.52 21.12 -32.50
C ASN A 476 6.23 20.38 -32.15
N LEU A 477 5.10 20.98 -32.52
CA LEU A 477 3.78 20.38 -32.49
C LEU A 477 3.48 19.78 -33.87
N ASP A 478 3.64 18.46 -34.01
CA ASP A 478 3.14 17.76 -35.20
C ASP A 478 1.60 17.66 -35.12
N ASN A 479 0.91 18.22 -36.11
CA ASN A 479 -0.56 18.31 -36.15
C ASN A 479 -1.23 17.04 -36.69
N ASN A 480 -0.91 15.87 -36.16
CA ASN A 480 -1.59 14.62 -36.53
C ASN A 480 -2.15 13.89 -35.31
N LYS A 481 -3.29 14.39 -34.81
CA LYS A 481 -4.15 13.69 -33.87
C LYS A 481 -5.33 13.09 -34.63
N ASN A 482 -5.15 11.93 -35.24
CA ASN A 482 -6.25 11.21 -35.89
C ASN A 482 -6.31 9.77 -35.36
N ILE A 483 -7.20 9.55 -34.39
CA ILE A 483 -7.36 8.26 -33.72
C ILE A 483 -8.76 7.74 -34.05
N GLU A 484 -8.80 6.69 -34.86
CA GLU A 484 -10.05 6.04 -35.25
C GLU A 484 -10.16 4.68 -34.56
N ILE A 485 -11.21 4.51 -33.73
CA ILE A 485 -11.53 3.23 -33.12
C ILE A 485 -12.47 2.49 -34.06
N LYS A 486 -11.94 1.47 -34.75
CA LYS A 486 -12.71 0.70 -35.73
C LYS A 486 -13.60 -0.35 -35.10
N ASN A 487 -13.13 -1.00 -34.02
CA ASN A 487 -13.81 -2.10 -33.36
C ASN A 487 -13.76 -1.94 -31.85
N TYR A 488 -14.91 -1.85 -31.20
CA TYR A 488 -15.03 -1.89 -29.75
C TYR A 488 -15.05 -3.34 -29.26
N LEU A 489 -14.15 -3.68 -28.34
CA LEU A 489 -14.11 -5.00 -27.72
C LEU A 489 -15.13 -5.05 -26.60
N LYS A 490 -16.12 -5.95 -26.71
CA LYS A 490 -17.06 -6.20 -25.61
C LYS A 490 -16.29 -6.65 -24.37
N GLU A 491 -16.76 -6.19 -23.22
CA GLU A 491 -16.23 -6.69 -21.97
C GLU A 491 -16.59 -8.17 -21.77
N ASN A 492 -15.63 -8.95 -21.26
CA ASN A 492 -15.80 -10.35 -20.91
C ASN A 492 -15.84 -10.48 -19.38
N ILE A 493 -17.04 -10.70 -18.83
CA ILE A 493 -17.29 -10.87 -17.39
C ILE A 493 -18.18 -12.07 -17.12
N ASP A 494 -17.87 -12.81 -16.07
CA ASP A 494 -18.60 -14.01 -15.65
C ASP A 494 -19.62 -13.68 -14.55
N LYS A 495 -20.71 -13.02 -14.96
CA LYS A 495 -21.80 -12.64 -14.04
C LYS A 495 -22.42 -13.87 -13.39
N GLU A 496 -22.59 -14.96 -14.14
CA GLU A 496 -23.21 -16.19 -13.64
C GLU A 496 -22.39 -16.84 -12.53
N LYS A 497 -21.06 -16.88 -12.68
CA LYS A 497 -20.16 -17.37 -11.62
C LYS A 497 -20.23 -16.52 -10.37
N LEU A 498 -20.23 -15.19 -10.50
CA LEU A 498 -20.36 -14.30 -9.34
C LEU A 498 -21.67 -14.55 -8.59
N VAL A 499 -22.80 -14.61 -9.31
CA VAL A 499 -24.12 -14.92 -8.74
C VAL A 499 -24.10 -16.28 -8.02
N LYS A 500 -23.54 -17.31 -8.67
CA LYS A 500 -23.45 -18.66 -8.11
C LYS A 500 -22.61 -18.72 -6.84
N GLU A 501 -21.47 -18.04 -6.77
CA GLU A 501 -20.63 -17.98 -5.57
C GLU A 501 -21.35 -17.27 -4.42
N ILE A 502 -22.07 -16.17 -4.71
CA ILE A 502 -22.89 -15.46 -3.70
C ILE A 502 -24.01 -16.38 -3.19
N ASP A 503 -24.72 -17.08 -4.08
CA ASP A 503 -25.79 -18.01 -3.69
C ASP A 503 -25.27 -19.18 -2.85
N ASN A 504 -24.15 -19.78 -3.26
CA ASN A 504 -23.51 -20.84 -2.49
C ASN A 504 -23.09 -20.34 -1.10
N PHE A 505 -22.52 -19.14 -1.03
CA PHE A 505 -22.13 -18.50 0.23
C PHE A 505 -23.33 -18.29 1.16
N ILE A 506 -24.42 -17.69 0.66
CA ILE A 506 -25.63 -17.43 1.47
C ILE A 506 -26.31 -18.73 1.89
N ASN A 507 -26.39 -19.73 1.00
CA ASN A 507 -26.90 -21.05 1.35
C ASN A 507 -26.07 -21.71 2.45
N ASN A 508 -24.74 -21.59 2.39
CA ASN A 508 -23.87 -22.16 3.41
C ASN A 508 -23.94 -21.39 4.74
N ILE A 509 -24.01 -20.05 4.72
CA ILE A 509 -24.22 -19.25 5.93
C ILE A 509 -25.53 -19.61 6.64
N ASN A 510 -26.56 -19.99 5.89
CA ASN A 510 -27.86 -20.35 6.43
C ASN A 510 -27.97 -21.81 6.90
N LYS A 511 -26.99 -22.68 6.56
CA LYS A 511 -26.93 -24.07 7.04
C LYS A 511 -26.28 -24.13 8.44
N GLU A 512 -27.11 -24.37 9.46
CA GLU A 512 -26.75 -24.69 10.86
C GLU A 512 -25.77 -23.73 11.59
N ASN A 513 -25.58 -23.92 12.89
CA ASN A 513 -24.70 -23.11 13.74
C ASN A 513 -23.23 -23.45 13.44
N ILE A 514 -22.65 -22.80 12.42
CA ILE A 514 -21.24 -22.95 12.06
C ILE A 514 -20.38 -22.29 13.14
N ASN A 515 -19.49 -23.05 13.77
CA ASN A 515 -18.49 -22.51 14.67
C ASN A 515 -17.29 -21.98 13.89
N LYS A 516 -16.36 -21.28 14.55
CA LYS A 516 -15.15 -20.74 13.88
C LYS A 516 -14.35 -21.80 13.11
N GLU A 517 -14.28 -23.02 13.65
CA GLU A 517 -13.55 -24.13 13.04
C GLU A 517 -14.22 -24.64 11.76
N ASP A 518 -15.54 -24.46 11.65
CA ASP A 518 -16.35 -24.88 10.51
C ASP A 518 -16.47 -23.79 9.42
N PHE A 519 -16.08 -22.55 9.73
CA PHE A 519 -16.10 -21.42 8.79
C PHE A 519 -14.98 -21.57 7.76
N ASN A 520 -15.25 -22.38 6.73
CA ASN A 520 -14.26 -22.76 5.73
C ASN A 520 -13.70 -21.56 4.93
N ASN A 521 -12.53 -21.78 4.31
CA ASN A 521 -11.81 -20.74 3.57
C ASN A 521 -12.64 -20.08 2.47
N ASN A 522 -13.52 -20.80 1.78
CA ASN A 522 -14.33 -20.20 0.71
C ASN A 522 -15.39 -19.24 1.28
N MET A 523 -16.08 -19.64 2.35
CA MET A 523 -17.03 -18.78 3.05
C MET A 523 -16.33 -17.54 3.61
N LYS A 524 -15.14 -17.72 4.18
CA LYS A 524 -14.33 -16.61 4.67
C LYS A 524 -13.96 -15.64 3.58
N ASN A 525 -13.50 -16.11 2.42
CA ASN A 525 -13.10 -15.24 1.31
C ASN A 525 -14.26 -14.34 0.84
N ILE A 526 -15.46 -14.90 0.65
CA ILE A 526 -16.63 -14.11 0.25
C ILE A 526 -17.06 -13.15 1.38
N ALA A 527 -17.09 -13.62 2.62
CA ALA A 527 -17.44 -12.78 3.76
C ALA A 527 -16.47 -11.61 3.98
N ASP A 528 -15.17 -11.83 3.78
CA ASP A 528 -14.12 -10.81 3.88
C ASP A 528 -14.26 -9.75 2.76
N ILE A 529 -14.70 -10.15 1.57
CA ILE A 529 -15.03 -9.21 0.49
C ILE A 529 -16.23 -8.33 0.86
N ILE A 530 -17.23 -8.92 1.52
CA ILE A 530 -18.47 -8.22 1.92
C ILE A 530 -18.24 -7.31 3.12
N SER A 531 -17.64 -7.82 4.19
CA SER A 531 -17.35 -7.06 5.40
C SER A 531 -16.24 -7.71 6.23
N PRO A 532 -14.98 -7.33 5.99
CA PRO A 532 -13.84 -7.90 6.72
C PRO A 532 -13.89 -7.52 8.21
N TRP A 533 -14.57 -6.42 8.57
CA TRP A 533 -14.77 -6.02 9.96
C TRP A 533 -15.63 -7.00 10.76
N HIS A 534 -16.75 -7.48 10.18
CA HIS A 534 -17.61 -8.45 10.87
C HIS A 534 -16.93 -9.81 10.96
N VAL A 535 -16.21 -10.22 9.91
CA VAL A 535 -15.40 -11.45 9.93
C VAL A 535 -14.33 -11.38 11.02
N GLU A 536 -13.54 -10.31 11.08
CA GLU A 536 -12.52 -10.16 12.13
C GLU A 536 -13.13 -10.16 13.54
N LYS A 537 -14.27 -9.49 13.74
CA LYS A 537 -14.96 -9.51 15.03
C LYS A 537 -15.45 -10.90 15.40
N PHE A 538 -15.97 -11.65 14.44
CA PHE A 538 -16.37 -13.03 14.66
C PHE A 538 -15.15 -13.88 15.02
N GLU A 539 -14.05 -13.78 14.28
CA GLU A 539 -12.78 -14.47 14.56
C GLU A 539 -12.20 -14.14 15.94
N LYS A 540 -12.45 -12.93 16.46
CA LYS A 540 -12.04 -12.52 17.81
C LYS A 540 -13.06 -12.86 18.91
N SER A 541 -14.12 -13.63 18.61
CA SER A 541 -15.24 -13.90 19.53
C SER A 541 -15.92 -12.64 20.08
N VAL A 542 -15.82 -11.50 19.38
CA VAL A 542 -16.46 -10.24 19.78
C VAL A 542 -17.95 -10.26 19.43
N ILE A 543 -18.32 -10.97 18.36
CA ILE A 543 -19.70 -11.21 17.95
C ILE A 543 -19.93 -12.71 17.78
N SER A 544 -21.17 -13.13 17.94
CA SER A 544 -21.65 -14.49 17.69
C SER A 544 -21.76 -14.80 16.19
N TYR A 545 -21.85 -16.09 15.85
CA TYR A 545 -22.14 -16.52 14.48
C TYR A 545 -23.49 -15.98 13.98
N GLU A 546 -24.51 -15.96 14.85
CA GLU A 546 -25.84 -15.45 14.51
C GLU A 546 -25.82 -13.95 14.18
N GLU A 547 -24.99 -13.15 14.84
CA GLU A 547 -24.78 -11.74 14.50
C GLU A 547 -24.10 -11.58 13.13
N LEU A 548 -23.06 -12.37 12.84
CA LEU A 548 -22.41 -12.39 11.53
C LEU A 548 -23.39 -12.79 10.42
N LYS A 549 -24.14 -13.88 10.63
CA LYS A 549 -25.17 -14.38 9.72
C LYS A 549 -26.27 -13.35 9.49
N SER A 550 -26.74 -12.67 10.53
CA SER A 550 -27.74 -11.60 10.42
C SER A 550 -27.22 -10.47 9.51
N TYR A 551 -25.97 -10.06 9.69
CA TYR A 551 -25.34 -9.04 8.85
C TYR A 551 -25.24 -9.49 7.37
N MET A 552 -24.76 -10.71 7.11
CA MET A 552 -24.59 -11.21 5.75
C MET A 552 -25.92 -11.39 5.02
N ASN A 553 -26.96 -11.87 5.71
CA ASN A 553 -28.31 -11.95 5.16
C ASN A 553 -28.94 -10.57 4.90
N LYS A 554 -28.72 -9.60 5.81
CA LYS A 554 -29.16 -8.22 5.58
C LYS A 554 -28.51 -7.64 4.33
N TRP A 555 -27.19 -7.76 4.22
CA TRP A 555 -26.45 -7.34 3.04
C TRP A 555 -27.00 -7.97 1.76
N TYR A 556 -27.22 -9.30 1.74
CA TYR A 556 -27.76 -10.00 0.59
C TYR A 556 -29.15 -9.50 0.21
N ASN A 557 -30.04 -9.30 1.19
CA ASN A 557 -31.38 -8.76 0.95
C ASN A 557 -31.34 -7.35 0.36
N ASP A 558 -30.40 -6.50 0.81
CA ASP A 558 -30.24 -5.13 0.31
C ASP A 558 -29.79 -5.09 -1.17
N ILE A 559 -29.06 -6.11 -1.64
CA ILE A 559 -28.51 -6.17 -3.01
C ILE A 559 -29.23 -7.16 -3.93
N LYS A 560 -30.13 -8.00 -3.43
CA LYS A 560 -30.71 -9.12 -4.18
C LYS A 560 -31.32 -8.68 -5.52
N LEU A 561 -31.96 -7.52 -5.54
CA LEU A 561 -32.56 -6.90 -6.73
C LEU A 561 -31.54 -6.45 -7.80
N LEU A 562 -30.26 -6.39 -7.45
CA LEU A 562 -29.17 -6.08 -8.38
C LEU A 562 -28.55 -7.36 -8.96
N ILE A 563 -28.77 -8.49 -8.29
CA ILE A 563 -28.23 -9.80 -8.68
C ILE A 563 -29.20 -10.52 -9.65
N TYR A 564 -30.50 -10.46 -9.36
CA TYR A 564 -31.60 -11.06 -10.14
C TYR A 564 -32.61 -9.98 -10.52
#